data_AF-A0A522TVC7-F1
#
_entry.id   AF-A0A522TVC7-F1
#
_cell.length_a   1.000
_cell.length_b   1.000
_cell.length_c   1.000
_cell.angle_alpha   90.00
_cell.angle_beta   90.00
_cell.angle_gamma   90.00
#
_symmetry.space_group_name_H-M   'P 1'
#
loop_
_entity.id
_entity.type
_entity.pdbx_description
1 polymer ?
#
loop_
_entity_poly.entity_id
_entity_poly.type
_entity_poly.pdbx_seq_one_letter_code
_entity_poly.pdbx_strand_id
1 'polypeptide(L)'
;MAAYRETVDWMYTGDAPLKAFAKFNKTDLATARKVRDEFFPKSLIDPDKMIGLDLLNKDGIAFKALSQPLTQQQFDTLIQIPPRQ
;
A
#
# COMPACT_ATOMS: atom_id res chain seq x y z
N MET A 1 8.85 11.12 -0.55
CA MET A 1 8.56 9.90 0.24
C MET A 1 8.61 10.09 1.75
N ALA A 2 9.51 10.91 2.32
CA ALA A 2 9.63 11.07 3.78
C ALA A 2 8.28 11.35 4.50
N ALA A 3 7.56 12.39 4.10
CA ALA A 3 6.25 12.72 4.69
C ALA A 3 5.19 11.60 4.50
N TYR A 4 5.26 10.83 3.40
CA TYR A 4 4.33 9.72 3.18
C TYR A 4 4.60 8.57 4.17
N ARG A 5 5.88 8.23 4.37
CA ARG A 5 6.32 7.23 5.36
C ARG A 5 5.92 7.64 6.77
N GLU A 6 6.19 8.89 7.13
CA GLU A 6 5.79 9.47 8.43
C GLU A 6 4.27 9.40 8.62
N THR A 7 3.49 9.71 7.59
CA THR A 7 2.03 9.63 7.64
C THR A 7 1.55 8.19 7.83
N VAL A 8 2.10 7.22 7.10
CA VAL A 8 1.78 5.80 7.28
C VAL A 8 2.14 5.37 8.70
N ASP A 9 3.30 5.75 9.22
CA ASP A 9 3.67 5.45 10.60
C ASP A 9 2.66 6.02 11.59
N TRP A 10 2.34 7.31 11.45
CA TRP A 10 1.35 7.99 12.27
C TRP A 10 -0.03 7.34 12.22
N MET A 11 -0.49 6.87 11.06
CA MET A 11 -1.81 6.23 10.88
C MET A 11 -2.01 4.98 11.78
N TYR A 12 -0.92 4.31 12.18
CA TYR A 12 -0.95 3.17 13.08
C TYR A 12 -0.49 3.52 14.51
N THR A 13 -0.46 4.80 14.89
CA THR A 13 -0.14 5.26 16.25
C THR A 13 -1.39 5.62 17.05
N GLY A 14 -1.72 4.83 18.08
CA GLY A 14 -2.80 5.14 19.01
C GLY A 14 -4.16 5.42 18.33
N ASP A 15 -4.94 6.33 18.93
CA ASP A 15 -6.33 6.59 18.53
C ASP A 15 -6.54 7.90 17.75
N ALA A 16 -5.60 8.84 17.79
CA ALA A 16 -5.69 10.10 17.05
C ALA A 16 -5.91 9.92 15.53
N PRO A 17 -5.12 9.08 14.82
CA PRO A 17 -5.36 8.80 13.40
C PRO A 17 -6.70 8.12 13.13
N LEU A 18 -7.14 7.22 14.02
CA LEU A 18 -8.44 6.56 13.88
C LEU A 18 -9.60 7.56 14.00
N LYS A 19 -9.50 8.55 14.91
CA LYS A 19 -10.49 9.62 15.03
C LYS A 19 -10.53 10.49 13.76
N ALA A 20 -9.36 10.80 13.18
CA ALA A 20 -9.29 11.54 11.93
C ALA A 20 -9.91 10.74 10.77
N PHE A 21 -9.59 9.45 10.64
CA PHE A 21 -10.15 8.55 9.64
C PHE A 21 -11.67 8.39 9.77
N ALA A 22 -12.16 8.19 11.01
CA ALA A 22 -13.59 8.09 11.32
C ALA A 22 -14.34 9.36 10.91
N LYS A 23 -13.82 10.54 11.27
CA LYS A 23 -14.38 11.84 10.88
C LYS A 23 -14.41 12.02 9.37
N PHE A 24 -13.31 11.70 8.69
CA PHE A 24 -13.19 11.82 7.23
C PHE A 24 -14.21 10.94 6.49
N ASN A 25 -14.34 9.68 6.91
CA ASN A 25 -15.25 8.69 6.31
C ASN A 25 -16.68 8.75 6.85
N LYS A 26 -16.99 9.68 7.76
CA LYS A 26 -18.30 9.83 8.41
C LYS A 26 -18.78 8.51 9.03
N THR A 27 -17.88 7.81 9.73
CA THR A 27 -18.15 6.55 10.41
C THR A 27 -17.78 6.64 11.89
N ASP A 28 -18.13 5.63 12.69
CA ASP A 28 -17.77 5.56 14.10
C ASP A 28 -16.35 4.98 14.31
N LEU A 29 -15.83 5.13 15.53
CA LEU A 29 -14.47 4.69 15.90
C LEU A 29 -14.30 3.17 15.86
N ALA A 30 -15.34 2.40 16.17
CA ALA A 30 -15.26 0.95 16.18
C ALA A 30 -15.17 0.41 14.75
N THR A 31 -15.98 0.94 13.84
CA THR A 31 -15.94 0.64 12.41
C THR A 31 -14.59 1.05 11.80
N ALA A 32 -14.10 2.26 12.09
CA ALA A 32 -12.79 2.72 11.65
C ALA A 32 -11.65 1.79 12.11
N ARG A 33 -11.67 1.37 13.38
CA ARG A 33 -10.68 0.44 13.93
C ARG A 33 -10.75 -0.91 13.24
N LYS A 34 -11.96 -1.46 13.05
CA LYS A 34 -12.16 -2.73 12.35
C LYS A 34 -11.59 -2.69 10.94
N VAL A 35 -11.86 -1.62 10.19
CA VAL A 35 -11.31 -1.44 8.83
C VAL A 35 -9.78 -1.47 8.84
N ARG A 36 -9.14 -0.69 9.73
CA ARG A 36 -7.68 -0.66 9.83
C ARG A 36 -7.10 -2.03 10.23
N ASP A 37 -7.64 -2.63 11.29
CA ASP A 37 -7.03 -3.80 11.92
C ASP A 37 -7.28 -5.09 11.12
N GLU A 38 -8.43 -5.23 10.45
CA GLU A 38 -8.77 -6.45 9.70
C GLU A 38 -8.45 -6.38 8.20
N PHE A 39 -8.53 -5.21 7.57
CA PHE A 39 -8.45 -5.09 6.10
C PHE A 39 -7.20 -4.35 5.61
N PHE A 40 -6.62 -3.48 6.43
CA PHE A 40 -5.45 -2.70 6.08
C PHE A 40 -4.35 -2.83 7.15
N PRO A 41 -3.81 -4.04 7.41
CA PRO A 41 -2.59 -4.15 8.20
C PRO A 41 -1.47 -3.32 7.56
N LYS A 42 -0.62 -2.72 8.39
CA LYS A 42 0.43 -1.78 7.95
C LYS A 42 1.32 -2.33 6.83
N SER A 43 1.59 -3.63 6.83
CA SER A 43 2.38 -4.30 5.80
C SER A 43 1.77 -4.25 4.40
N LEU A 44 0.45 -4.10 4.26
CA LEU A 44 -0.21 -3.98 2.95
C LEU A 44 -0.11 -2.58 2.36
N ILE A 45 0.23 -1.57 3.17
CA ILE A 45 0.40 -0.19 2.72
C ILE A 45 1.83 0.31 2.92
N ASP A 46 2.79 -0.60 3.08
CA ASP A 46 4.21 -0.29 3.24
C ASP A 46 4.75 0.34 1.94
N PRO A 47 5.12 1.64 1.94
CA PRO A 47 5.56 2.32 0.72
C PRO A 47 6.94 1.86 0.22
N ASP A 48 7.66 1.05 1.00
CA ASP A 48 9.00 0.60 0.67
C ASP A 48 9.04 -0.84 0.11
N LYS A 49 7.87 -1.46 -0.09
CA LYS A 49 7.77 -2.83 -0.58
C LYS A 49 6.80 -2.94 -1.75
N MET A 50 7.26 -3.60 -2.79
CA MET A 50 6.42 -4.08 -3.89
C MET A 50 6.45 -5.60 -3.91
N ILE A 51 5.29 -6.21 -3.77
CA ILE A 51 5.13 -7.67 -3.72
C ILE A 51 4.09 -8.12 -4.76
N GLY A 52 4.14 -9.40 -5.14
CA GLY A 52 3.15 -9.97 -6.06
C GLY A 52 3.38 -9.65 -7.54
N LEU A 53 4.56 -9.14 -7.93
CA LEU A 53 4.88 -8.83 -9.32
C LEU A 53 4.78 -10.06 -10.24
N ASP A 54 5.09 -11.26 -9.73
CA ASP A 54 4.93 -12.50 -10.48
C ASP A 54 3.46 -12.83 -10.78
N LEU A 55 2.56 -12.56 -9.84
CA LEU A 55 1.12 -12.72 -10.04
C LEU A 55 0.62 -11.69 -11.06
N LEU A 56 1.08 -10.44 -10.94
CA LEU A 56 0.73 -9.38 -11.89
C LEU A 56 1.19 -9.71 -13.31
N ASN A 57 2.37 -10.31 -13.48
CA ASN A 57 2.84 -10.80 -14.77
C ASN A 57 1.92 -11.90 -15.32
N LYS A 58 1.52 -12.88 -14.49
CA LYS A 58 0.59 -13.95 -14.89
C LYS A 58 -0.76 -13.39 -15.33
N ASP A 59 -1.32 -12.48 -14.54
CA ASP A 59 -2.61 -11.82 -14.85
C ASP A 59 -2.50 -10.96 -16.10
N GLY A 60 -1.40 -10.23 -16.27
CA GLY A 60 -1.14 -9.42 -17.46
C GLY A 60 -1.13 -10.26 -18.75
N ILE A 61 -0.57 -11.46 -18.70
CA ILE A 61 -0.60 -12.41 -19.82
C ILE A 61 -2.01 -12.98 -20.02
N ALA A 62 -2.65 -13.45 -18.94
CA ALA A 62 -3.98 -14.05 -18.99
C ALA A 62 -5.03 -13.08 -19.54
N PHE A 63 -4.95 -11.81 -19.16
CA PHE A 63 -5.85 -10.75 -19.61
C PHE A 63 -5.36 -10.03 -20.86
N LYS A 64 -4.28 -10.50 -21.50
CA LYS A 64 -3.71 -9.96 -22.75
C LYS A 64 -3.29 -8.47 -22.66
N ALA A 65 -3.04 -7.98 -21.45
CA ALA A 65 -2.44 -6.67 -21.22
C ALA A 65 -0.93 -6.68 -21.50
N LEU A 66 -0.29 -7.85 -21.35
CA LEU A 66 1.10 -8.11 -21.70
C LEU A 66 1.18 -9.23 -22.73
N SER A 67 2.10 -9.11 -23.69
CA SER A 67 2.43 -10.19 -24.63
C SER A 67 3.46 -11.16 -24.05
N GLN A 68 4.27 -10.71 -23.10
CA GLN A 68 5.28 -11.49 -22.39
C GLN A 68 5.49 -10.91 -20.96
N PRO A 69 5.94 -11.73 -19.98
CA PRO A 69 6.25 -11.23 -18.65
C PRO A 69 7.32 -10.13 -18.68
N LEU A 70 7.21 -9.14 -17.80
CA LEU A 70 8.26 -8.14 -17.61
C LEU A 70 9.47 -8.77 -16.91
N THR A 71 10.67 -8.35 -17.33
CA THR A 71 11.94 -8.72 -16.69
C THR A 71 12.17 -7.92 -15.42
N GLN A 72 13.09 -8.38 -14.56
CA GLN A 72 13.46 -7.65 -13.35
C GLN A 72 13.97 -6.23 -13.66
N GLN A 73 14.80 -6.07 -14.70
CA GLN A 73 15.32 -4.76 -15.10
C GLN A 73 14.21 -3.79 -15.53
N GLN A 74 13.16 -4.29 -16.19
CA GLN A 74 11.99 -3.48 -16.53
C GLN A 74 11.21 -3.07 -15.28
N PHE A 75 11.03 -3.98 -14.32
CA PHE A 75 10.44 -3.63 -13.03
C PHE A 75 11.28 -2.60 -12.28
N ASP A 76 12.60 -2.75 -12.22
CA ASP A 76 13.49 -1.80 -11.54
C ASP A 76 13.44 -0.40 -12.17
N THR A 77 13.18 -0.33 -13.48
CA THR A 77 13.02 0.95 -14.20
C THR A 77 11.67 1.60 -13.88
N LEU A 78 10.59 0.81 -13.85
CA LEU A 78 9.21 1.28 -13.64
C LEU A 78 8.92 1.58 -12.16
N ILE A 79 9.52 0.83 -11.25
CA ILE A 79 9.30 0.89 -9.82
C ILE A 79 10.52 1.52 -9.18
N GLN A 80 10.42 2.82 -8.93
CA GLN A 80 11.48 3.58 -8.28
C GLN A 80 11.01 4.01 -6.89
N ILE A 81 11.59 3.39 -5.86
CA ILE A 81 11.36 3.76 -4.47
C ILE A 81 12.55 4.60 -4.01
N PRO A 82 12.38 5.92 -3.77
CA PRO A 82 13.43 6.76 -3.23
C PRO A 82 14.01 6.19 -1.93
N PRO A 83 15.33 6.26 -1.68
CA PRO A 83 15.92 5.76 -0.44
C PRO A 83 15.34 6.45 0.81
N ARG A 84 15.55 5.84 1.97
CA ARG A 84 15.30 6.54 3.25
C ARG A 84 16.41 7.57 3.46
N GLN A 85 16.02 8.73 3.97
CA GLN A 85 16.94 9.80 4.39
C GLN A 85 17.50 9.48 5.77
#